data_AF-A0AAV9JVU9-F1
#
_entry.id   AF-A0AAV9JVU9-F1
#
_cell.length_a   1.000
_cell.length_b   1.000
_cell.length_c   1.000
_cell.angle_alpha   90.00
_cell.angle_beta   90.00
_cell.angle_gamma   90.00
#
_symmetry.space_group_name_H-M   'P 1'
#
loop_
_entity.id
_entity.type
_entity.pdbx_description
1 polymer ?
#
loop_
_entity_poly.entity_id
_entity_poly.type
_entity_poly.pdbx_seq_one_letter_code
_entity_poly.pdbx_strand_id
1 'polypeptide(L)'
;MTRPLSVQEIVAQAQDFEFSTNRPIQQWIRAGKMLLTEAAICEQDGNLQMAYLYTYRHAQLVLDRLPQHPDYKDPRFRDELAQARKALQRNLQKLELWKPRITQEHECYVNATGRRNAERQRMLQGREEAGRRQSVDSQSRRRSTASDDEMLDGDSQTLRANEHSQLAVDLAHREIRRRDATRQSTREAGISPGTVASRRRGIVVGPADLTETANERSHNEGVWETGKLLHRQDSRQAPRSQRGANRDAAAQAFHYPTVPSKKSTIDWKMPAMQPSYARSPAGPPPTLPVKQKHDSFTPAIPPKPLVSAIPSPPTASLSPLPAHEQQAAPPKYTFKPTAFTESGAPLRTVMLPPDLRTSFLNLAHPNTLRNFETCGILCGTLISNALFINHLIIPDQTSTSDTCDTTEEGDNALFDYCDSHELLVCGWIHTHPTQSCFLSSRDLHTSSGYQVMLPEAIAIVCAPRQKPDWGIFRLTDPPGLGAVLDCHQKGLFHPHAEQNLYTDALRPGHVVEGPGLRFQVVDLRLA
;
A
#
# COMPACT_ATOMS: atom_id res chain seq x y z
N MET A 1 -17.35 -6.06 5.32
CA MET A 1 -17.37 -4.64 5.74
C MET A 1 -17.24 -4.58 7.24
N THR A 2 -16.41 -3.67 7.75
CA THR A 2 -16.21 -3.38 9.17
C THR A 2 -17.44 -2.70 9.76
N ARG A 3 -17.75 -2.98 11.04
CA ARG A 3 -18.90 -2.39 11.75
C ARG A 3 -18.74 -0.86 11.82
N PRO A 4 -19.76 -0.06 11.46
CA PRO A 4 -19.69 1.39 11.61
C PRO A 4 -19.62 1.77 13.10
N LEU A 5 -18.60 2.54 13.47
CA LEU A 5 -18.34 2.96 14.84
C LEU A 5 -19.16 4.20 15.20
N SER A 6 -19.51 4.33 16.48
CA SER A 6 -20.10 5.58 16.99
C SER A 6 -19.05 6.68 17.07
N VAL A 7 -19.48 7.94 17.03
CA VAL A 7 -18.56 9.09 17.19
C VAL A 7 -17.79 9.01 18.50
N GLN A 8 -18.39 8.50 19.59
CA GLN A 8 -17.73 8.34 20.88
C GLN A 8 -16.62 7.28 20.83
N GLU A 9 -16.88 6.13 20.18
CA GLU A 9 -15.88 5.08 19.98
C GLU A 9 -14.72 5.58 19.10
N ILE A 10 -15.01 6.35 18.06
CA ILE A 10 -13.99 6.94 17.18
C ILE A 10 -13.14 7.97 17.95
N VAL A 11 -13.76 8.81 18.77
CA VAL A 11 -13.03 9.77 19.62
C VAL A 11 -12.14 9.05 20.63
N ALA A 12 -12.64 8.00 21.27
CA ALA A 12 -11.85 7.20 22.20
C ALA A 12 -10.63 6.56 21.50
N GLN A 13 -10.81 6.01 20.30
CA GLN A 13 -9.71 5.48 19.49
C GLN A 13 -8.75 6.58 19.04
N ALA A 14 -9.25 7.75 18.64
CA ALA A 14 -8.42 8.88 18.26
C ALA A 14 -7.54 9.35 19.41
N GLN A 15 -8.05 9.29 20.65
CA GLN A 15 -7.36 9.65 21.89
C GLN A 15 -6.36 8.62 22.38
N ASP A 16 -6.46 7.37 21.93
CA ASP A 16 -5.55 6.28 22.30
C ASP A 16 -4.26 6.36 21.49
N PHE A 17 -3.36 7.24 21.92
CA PHE A 17 -1.96 7.26 21.49
C PHE A 17 -1.05 7.77 22.62
N GLU A 18 0.17 7.24 22.69
CA GLU A 18 1.13 7.61 23.72
C GLU A 18 1.94 8.83 23.27
N PHE A 19 1.86 9.91 24.03
CA PHE A 19 2.69 11.10 23.81
C PHE A 19 3.86 11.09 24.78
N SER A 20 5.09 11.17 24.26
CA SER A 20 6.31 11.22 25.05
C SER A 20 7.11 12.48 24.78
N THR A 21 7.56 13.13 25.85
CA THR A 21 8.41 14.34 25.82
C THR A 21 9.89 14.04 25.63
N ASN A 22 10.27 12.76 25.66
CA ASN A 22 11.64 12.30 25.40
C ASN A 22 12.01 12.32 23.90
N ARG A 23 11.00 12.48 23.02
CA ARG A 23 11.19 12.52 21.57
C ARG A 23 11.16 13.97 21.07
N PRO A 24 11.99 14.34 20.07
CA PRO A 24 12.02 15.70 19.54
C PRO A 24 10.65 16.19 19.05
N ILE A 25 10.30 17.45 19.35
CA ILE A 25 9.02 18.04 18.96
C ILE A 25 8.76 18.02 17.45
N GLN A 26 9.82 18.11 16.63
CA GLN A 26 9.73 18.02 15.17
C GLN A 26 9.11 16.70 14.70
N GLN A 27 9.41 15.58 15.36
CA GLN A 27 8.83 14.29 15.03
C GLN A 27 7.30 14.31 15.24
N TRP A 28 6.84 14.94 16.33
CA TRP A 28 5.41 15.11 16.59
C TRP A 28 4.72 16.05 15.61
N ILE A 29 5.40 17.12 15.18
CA ILE A 29 4.88 18.03 14.14
C ILE A 29 4.73 17.28 12.79
N ARG A 30 5.71 16.44 12.43
CA ARG A 30 5.65 15.58 11.24
C ARG A 30 4.55 14.54 11.33
N ALA A 31 4.40 13.89 12.49
CA ALA A 31 3.29 12.98 12.77
C ALA A 31 1.92 13.66 12.55
N GLY A 32 1.82 14.93 12.96
CA GLY A 32 0.62 15.74 12.71
C GLY A 32 0.33 15.94 11.21
N LYS A 33 1.35 16.25 10.42
CA LYS A 33 1.22 16.40 8.95
C LYS A 33 0.76 15.07 8.31
N MET A 34 1.32 13.94 8.73
CA MET A 34 0.91 12.62 8.24
C MET A 34 -0.55 12.28 8.59
N LEU A 35 -0.99 12.58 9.82
CA LEU A 35 -2.39 12.38 10.21
C LEU A 35 -3.37 13.15 9.30
N LEU A 36 -3.01 14.36 8.87
CA LEU A 36 -3.82 15.13 7.93
C LEU A 36 -3.82 14.52 6.52
N THR A 37 -2.70 13.96 6.07
CA THR A 37 -2.63 13.25 4.79
C THR A 37 -3.51 12.00 4.80
N GLU A 38 -3.43 11.19 5.85
CA GLU A 38 -4.27 9.99 6.02
C GLU A 38 -5.75 10.33 6.08
N ALA A 39 -6.09 11.39 6.82
CA ALA A 39 -7.46 11.90 6.86
C ALA A 39 -7.97 12.30 5.46
N ALA A 40 -7.10 12.90 4.63
CA ALA A 40 -7.46 13.35 3.29
C ALA A 40 -7.74 12.18 2.34
N ILE A 41 -6.93 11.13 2.44
CA ILE A 41 -7.12 9.88 1.69
C ILE A 41 -8.44 9.22 2.09
N CYS A 42 -8.69 9.10 3.40
CA CYS A 42 -9.94 8.53 3.91
C CYS A 42 -11.18 9.32 3.47
N GLU A 43 -11.08 10.66 3.37
CA GLU A 43 -12.17 11.49 2.83
C GLU A 43 -12.44 11.17 1.36
N GLN A 44 -11.39 11.02 0.53
CA GLN A 44 -11.51 10.70 -0.89
C GLN A 44 -12.10 9.32 -1.14
N ASP A 45 -11.74 8.35 -0.30
CA ASP A 45 -12.26 6.98 -0.36
C ASP A 45 -13.69 6.87 0.18
N GLY A 46 -14.28 7.97 0.68
CA GLY A 46 -15.61 7.99 1.28
C GLY A 46 -15.67 7.36 2.68
N ASN A 47 -14.53 6.99 3.27
CA ASN A 47 -14.43 6.47 4.62
C ASN A 47 -14.40 7.61 5.65
N LEU A 48 -15.56 8.20 5.88
CA LEU A 48 -15.73 9.33 6.79
C LEU A 48 -15.34 9.00 8.24
N GLN A 49 -15.48 7.74 8.68
CA GLN A 49 -15.15 7.33 10.05
C GLN A 49 -13.66 7.45 10.32
N MET A 50 -12.82 6.97 9.39
CA MET A 50 -11.36 7.08 9.51
C MET A 50 -10.87 8.51 9.26
N ALA A 51 -11.48 9.23 8.32
CA ALA A 51 -11.19 10.66 8.12
C ALA A 51 -11.44 11.47 9.40
N TYR A 52 -12.55 11.19 10.10
CA TYR A 52 -12.88 11.80 11.38
C TYR A 52 -11.88 11.41 12.48
N LEU A 53 -11.49 10.12 12.56
CA LEU A 53 -10.51 9.62 13.52
C LEU A 53 -9.18 10.37 13.41
N TYR A 54 -8.57 10.40 12.22
CA TYR A 54 -7.26 11.00 12.01
C TYR A 54 -7.28 12.52 12.19
N THR A 55 -8.34 13.20 11.73
CA THR A 55 -8.50 14.64 11.94
C THR A 55 -8.66 14.99 13.42
N TYR A 56 -9.42 14.20 14.18
CA TYR A 56 -9.59 14.39 15.61
C TYR A 56 -8.28 14.14 16.38
N ARG A 57 -7.54 13.07 16.01
CA ARG A 57 -6.23 12.78 16.60
C ARG A 57 -5.23 13.90 16.35
N HIS A 58 -5.22 14.47 15.14
CA HIS A 58 -4.42 15.66 14.83
C HIS A 58 -4.80 16.86 15.70
N ALA A 59 -6.10 17.09 15.91
CA ALA A 59 -6.58 18.18 16.78
C ALA A 59 -6.05 18.03 18.22
N GLN A 60 -6.15 16.83 18.78
CA GLN A 60 -5.67 16.54 20.13
C GLN A 60 -4.14 16.64 20.23
N LEU A 61 -3.41 16.17 19.23
CA LEU A 61 -1.95 16.30 19.19
C LEU A 61 -1.55 17.79 19.23
N VAL A 62 -2.16 18.63 18.39
CA VAL A 62 -1.79 20.05 18.25
C VAL A 62 -2.26 20.92 19.42
N LEU A 63 -3.46 20.67 19.96
CA LEU A 63 -4.06 21.48 21.02
C LEU A 63 -3.68 21.04 22.42
N ASP A 64 -3.61 19.73 22.67
CA ASP A 64 -3.43 19.21 24.04
C ASP A 64 -2.00 18.74 24.27
N ARG A 65 -1.40 18.01 23.33
CA ARG A 65 -0.12 17.31 23.55
C ARG A 65 1.10 18.17 23.25
N LEU A 66 1.19 18.78 22.07
CA LEU A 66 2.34 19.61 21.68
C LEU A 66 2.66 20.71 22.70
N PRO A 67 1.68 21.43 23.31
CA PRO A 67 1.98 22.43 24.33
C PRO A 67 2.66 21.89 25.60
N GLN A 68 2.57 20.58 25.87
CA GLN A 68 3.21 19.93 27.01
C GLN A 68 4.70 19.62 26.76
N HIS A 69 5.18 19.77 25.52
CA HIS A 69 6.56 19.50 25.15
C HIS A 69 7.52 20.60 25.67
N PRO A 70 8.69 20.26 26.22
CA PRO A 70 9.66 21.26 26.71
C PRO A 70 10.09 22.26 25.61
N ASP A 71 10.33 21.77 24.40
CA ASP A 71 10.75 22.60 23.25
C ASP A 71 9.61 23.38 22.57
N TYR A 72 8.38 23.35 23.09
CA TYR A 72 7.24 24.03 22.47
C TYR A 72 7.43 25.55 22.33
N LYS A 73 8.16 26.15 23.27
CA LYS A 73 8.45 27.59 23.30
C LYS A 73 9.71 27.97 22.53
N ASP A 74 10.38 26.99 21.92
CA ASP A 74 11.59 27.25 21.14
C ASP A 74 11.26 28.05 19.87
N PRO A 75 11.91 29.21 19.63
CA PRO A 75 11.70 30.01 18.43
C PRO A 75 11.91 29.24 17.13
N ARG A 76 12.75 28.19 17.11
CA ARG A 76 13.06 27.38 15.93
C ARG A 76 11.84 26.68 15.33
N PHE A 77 10.86 26.30 16.15
CA PHE A 77 9.69 25.53 15.71
C PHE A 77 8.41 26.36 15.65
N ARG A 78 8.51 27.67 15.92
CA ARG A 78 7.36 28.57 16.04
C ARG A 78 6.54 28.61 14.75
N ASP A 79 7.21 28.65 13.60
CA ASP A 79 6.55 28.78 12.31
C ASP A 79 5.84 27.48 11.91
N GLU A 80 6.46 26.32 12.14
CA GLU A 80 5.83 25.01 11.91
C GLU A 80 4.61 24.78 12.84
N LEU A 81 4.72 25.15 14.12
CA LEU A 81 3.60 25.08 15.07
C LEU A 81 2.46 26.02 14.68
N ALA A 82 2.77 27.21 14.16
CA ALA A 82 1.76 28.15 13.64
C ALA A 82 1.06 27.58 12.40
N GLN A 83 1.79 26.93 11.49
CA GLN A 83 1.23 26.25 10.32
C GLN A 83 0.31 25.10 10.73
N ALA A 84 0.72 24.25 11.68
CA ALA A 84 -0.09 23.13 12.18
C ALA A 84 -1.42 23.62 12.79
N ARG A 85 -1.38 24.70 13.59
CA ARG A 85 -2.59 25.35 14.14
C ARG A 85 -3.49 25.92 13.04
N LYS A 86 -2.93 26.57 12.03
CA LYS A 86 -3.68 27.13 10.90
C LYS A 86 -4.35 26.03 10.06
N ALA A 87 -3.66 24.92 9.83
CA ALA A 87 -4.21 23.74 9.15
C ALA A 87 -5.36 23.14 9.98
N LEU A 88 -5.18 22.99 11.29
CA LEU A 88 -6.24 22.53 12.18
C LEU A 88 -7.49 23.42 12.12
N GLN A 89 -7.33 24.74 12.17
CA GLN A 89 -8.46 25.68 12.12
C GLN A 89 -9.33 25.51 10.87
N ARG A 90 -8.70 25.20 9.72
CA ARG A 90 -9.40 24.93 8.46
C ARG A 90 -10.14 23.60 8.48
N ASN A 91 -9.53 22.57 9.06
CA ASN A 91 -10.05 21.21 9.07
C ASN A 91 -11.08 20.96 10.19
N LEU A 92 -11.15 21.83 11.21
CA LEU A 92 -12.10 21.69 12.33
C LEU A 92 -13.57 21.79 11.87
N GLN A 93 -13.85 22.62 10.85
CA GLN A 93 -15.17 22.72 10.23
C GLN A 93 -15.64 21.39 9.61
N LYS A 94 -14.70 20.53 9.18
CA LYS A 94 -15.03 19.21 8.62
C LYS A 94 -15.50 18.24 9.69
N LEU A 95 -14.92 18.29 10.89
CA LEU A 95 -15.38 17.46 12.00
C LEU A 95 -16.84 17.74 12.33
N GLU A 96 -17.24 19.02 12.33
CA GLU A 96 -18.64 19.42 12.53
C GLU A 96 -19.56 18.91 11.42
N LEU A 97 -19.09 18.93 10.17
CA LEU A 97 -19.85 18.46 9.01
C LEU A 97 -20.01 16.93 8.98
N TRP A 98 -18.99 16.17 9.36
CA TRP A 98 -19.01 14.70 9.30
C TRP A 98 -19.71 14.06 10.48
N LYS A 99 -19.65 14.68 11.66
CA LYS A 99 -20.27 14.17 12.89
C LYS A 99 -21.72 13.69 12.70
N PRO A 100 -22.66 14.46 12.13
CA PRO A 100 -24.04 14.00 11.95
C PRO A 100 -24.16 12.83 10.99
N ARG A 101 -23.32 12.76 9.93
CA ARG A 101 -23.35 11.66 8.96
C ARG A 101 -22.89 10.35 9.57
N ILE A 102 -21.83 10.38 10.37
CA ILE A 102 -21.31 9.20 11.09
C ILE A 102 -22.34 8.71 12.11
N THR A 103 -22.95 9.63 12.87
CA THR A 103 -24.03 9.28 13.81
C THR A 103 -25.20 8.60 13.10
N GLN A 104 -25.66 9.17 11.99
CA GLN A 104 -26.76 8.60 11.21
C GLN A 104 -26.43 7.20 10.69
N GLU A 105 -25.22 7.00 10.14
CA GLU A 105 -24.78 5.70 9.62
C GLU A 105 -24.72 4.64 10.72
N HIS A 106 -24.20 4.99 11.90
CA HIS A 106 -24.15 4.11 13.06
C HIS A 106 -25.56 3.76 13.56
N GLU A 107 -26.47 4.73 13.67
CA GLU A 107 -27.86 4.50 14.10
C GLU A 107 -28.62 3.61 13.11
N CYS A 108 -28.47 3.85 11.80
CA CYS A 108 -29.05 2.99 10.78
C CYS A 108 -28.55 1.54 10.92
N TYR A 109 -27.25 1.35 11.15
CA TYR A 109 -26.69 0.03 11.38
C TYR A 109 -27.24 -0.63 12.65
N VAL A 110 -27.25 0.07 13.80
CA VAL A 110 -27.77 -0.45 15.07
C VAL A 110 -29.25 -0.84 14.93
N ASN A 111 -30.05 -0.02 14.27
CA ASN A 111 -31.47 -0.31 14.01
C ASN A 111 -31.64 -1.53 13.09
N ALA A 112 -30.84 -1.65 12.03
CA ALA A 112 -30.88 -2.79 11.11
C ALA A 112 -30.44 -4.09 11.79
N THR A 113 -29.35 -4.07 12.57
CA THR A 113 -28.88 -5.21 13.35
C THR A 113 -29.89 -5.57 14.45
N GLY A 114 -30.50 -4.59 15.11
CA GLY A 114 -31.54 -4.79 16.11
C GLY A 114 -32.78 -5.49 15.55
N ARG A 115 -33.24 -5.07 14.36
CA ARG A 115 -34.35 -5.74 13.65
C ARG A 115 -34.01 -7.19 13.31
N ARG A 116 -32.82 -7.45 12.75
CA ARG A 116 -32.35 -8.81 12.43
C ARG A 116 -32.25 -9.69 13.67
N ASN A 117 -31.71 -9.18 14.76
CA ASN A 117 -31.59 -9.92 16.02
C ASN A 117 -32.96 -10.21 16.64
N ALA A 118 -33.89 -9.24 16.59
CA ALA A 118 -35.26 -9.43 17.06
C ALA A 118 -36.03 -10.47 16.22
N GLU A 119 -35.87 -10.45 14.90
CA GLU A 119 -36.46 -11.44 14.00
C GLU A 119 -35.87 -12.84 14.22
N ARG A 120 -34.54 -12.93 14.35
CA ARG A 120 -33.85 -14.18 14.71
C ARG A 120 -34.32 -14.72 16.06
N GLN A 121 -34.51 -13.86 17.05
CA GLN A 121 -35.00 -14.25 18.37
C GLN A 121 -36.46 -14.71 18.32
N ARG A 122 -37.31 -14.06 17.51
CA ARG A 122 -38.69 -14.51 17.25
C ARG A 122 -38.74 -15.86 16.53
N MET A 123 -37.87 -16.11 15.55
CA MET A 123 -37.78 -17.41 14.89
C MET A 123 -37.30 -18.51 15.84
N LEU A 124 -36.33 -18.21 16.70
CA LEU A 124 -35.85 -19.15 17.73
C LEU A 124 -36.95 -19.46 18.76
N GLN A 125 -37.65 -18.45 19.25
CA GLN A 125 -38.81 -18.63 20.16
C GLN A 125 -39.95 -19.40 19.48
N GLY A 126 -40.28 -19.10 18.23
CA GLY A 126 -41.27 -19.84 17.46
C GLY A 126 -40.87 -21.30 17.21
N ARG A 127 -39.57 -21.58 17.05
CA ARG A 127 -39.02 -22.93 16.91
C ARG A 127 -38.98 -23.69 18.24
N GLU A 128 -38.74 -23.00 19.36
CA GLU A 128 -38.86 -23.56 20.70
C GLU A 128 -40.33 -23.85 21.07
N GLU A 129 -41.26 -22.97 20.72
CA GLU A 129 -42.71 -23.17 20.90
C GLU A 129 -43.26 -24.28 19.98
N ALA A 130 -42.81 -24.35 18.72
CA ALA A 130 -43.14 -25.45 17.81
C ALA A 130 -42.50 -26.77 18.26
N GLY A 131 -41.27 -26.74 18.78
CA GLY A 131 -40.60 -27.89 19.39
C GLY A 131 -41.31 -28.38 20.66
N ARG A 132 -41.96 -27.48 21.42
CA ARG A 132 -42.80 -27.83 22.58
C ARG A 132 -44.15 -28.43 22.17
N ARG A 133 -44.66 -28.10 20.97
CA ARG A 133 -45.87 -28.70 20.38
C ARG A 133 -45.58 -30.02 19.62
N GLN A 134 -44.35 -30.23 19.17
CA GLN A 134 -43.89 -31.43 18.45
C GLN A 134 -43.21 -32.48 19.33
N SER A 135 -43.56 -32.55 20.63
CA SER A 135 -43.31 -33.75 21.46
C SER A 135 -44.31 -34.88 21.20
N VAL A 136 -45.25 -34.69 20.25
CA VAL A 136 -46.23 -35.69 19.83
C VAL A 136 -46.34 -35.67 18.30
N ASP A 137 -45.24 -35.85 17.58
CA ASP A 137 -45.22 -36.77 16.44
C ASP A 137 -43.82 -36.90 15.84
N SER A 138 -43.50 -38.15 15.52
CA SER A 138 -42.17 -38.58 15.13
C SER A 138 -41.92 -38.41 13.63
N GLN A 139 -40.64 -38.12 13.32
CA GLN A 139 -39.91 -38.57 12.12
C GLN A 139 -40.31 -38.01 10.73
N SER A 140 -39.25 -37.76 9.96
CA SER A 140 -39.22 -37.52 8.51
C SER A 140 -39.54 -36.10 8.02
N ARG A 141 -38.46 -35.29 7.87
CA ARG A 141 -38.04 -34.66 6.60
C ARG A 141 -36.89 -33.68 6.87
N ARG A 142 -35.65 -34.18 6.79
CA ARG A 142 -34.48 -33.32 6.59
C ARG A 142 -34.37 -33.05 5.09
N ARG A 143 -34.84 -31.89 4.64
CA ARG A 143 -34.56 -31.37 3.30
C ARG A 143 -33.78 -30.07 3.45
N SER A 144 -32.58 -30.10 2.88
CA SER A 144 -31.64 -29.01 2.65
C SER A 144 -32.29 -27.68 2.30
N THR A 145 -32.01 -26.66 3.09
CA THR A 145 -32.20 -25.24 2.75
C THR A 145 -30.95 -24.49 3.20
N ALA A 146 -29.94 -24.51 2.34
CA ALA A 146 -28.76 -23.66 2.41
C ALA A 146 -28.55 -23.08 1.00
N SER A 147 -29.55 -22.32 0.57
CA SER A 147 -29.52 -21.40 -0.53
C SER A 147 -30.54 -20.34 -0.13
N ASP A 148 -30.04 -19.16 0.24
CA ASP A 148 -30.73 -17.87 0.31
C ASP A 148 -29.88 -16.94 1.20
N ASP A 149 -28.63 -16.72 0.77
CA ASP A 149 -27.82 -15.56 1.18
C ASP A 149 -27.47 -14.73 -0.07
N GLU A 150 -28.38 -14.75 -1.04
CA GLU A 150 -28.42 -13.82 -2.17
C GLU A 150 -29.66 -12.96 -1.99
N MET A 151 -29.42 -11.69 -1.66
CA MET A 151 -30.18 -10.51 -2.06
C MET A 151 -30.04 -9.46 -0.97
N LEU A 152 -29.08 -8.55 -1.18
CA LEU A 152 -29.13 -7.12 -0.89
C LEU A 152 -27.71 -6.56 -1.12
N ASP A 153 -27.30 -6.40 -2.37
CA ASP A 153 -26.34 -5.36 -2.71
C ASP A 153 -26.84 -4.61 -3.94
N GLY A 154 -26.94 -3.29 -3.81
CA GLY A 154 -27.40 -2.42 -4.88
C GLY A 154 -26.35 -2.40 -6.00
N ASP A 155 -26.73 -2.94 -7.15
CA ASP A 155 -26.10 -2.67 -8.45
C ASP A 155 -24.62 -3.07 -8.59
N SER A 156 -24.07 -3.87 -7.65
CA SER A 156 -22.66 -4.29 -7.67
C SER A 156 -22.47 -5.81 -7.66
N GLN A 157 -21.85 -6.37 -8.70
CA GLN A 157 -21.58 -7.81 -8.81
C GLN A 157 -20.30 -8.17 -8.05
N THR A 158 -20.39 -9.04 -7.04
CA THR A 158 -19.22 -9.51 -6.29
C THR A 158 -18.53 -10.66 -7.01
N LEU A 159 -17.23 -10.54 -7.30
CA LEU A 159 -16.43 -11.53 -8.00
C LEU A 159 -15.25 -12.01 -7.15
N ARG A 160 -14.72 -13.19 -7.42
CA ARG A 160 -13.44 -13.62 -6.85
C ARG A 160 -12.33 -13.39 -7.88
N ALA A 161 -11.29 -12.66 -7.50
CA ALA A 161 -10.22 -12.27 -8.42
C ALA A 161 -9.42 -13.47 -8.96
N ASN A 162 -9.33 -14.56 -8.20
CA ASN A 162 -8.65 -15.79 -8.61
C ASN A 162 -9.41 -16.56 -9.72
N GLU A 163 -10.74 -16.60 -9.66
CA GLU A 163 -11.59 -17.28 -10.63
C GLU A 163 -11.75 -16.44 -11.92
N HIS A 164 -11.66 -15.12 -11.78
CA HIS A 164 -11.84 -14.16 -12.87
C HIS A 164 -10.59 -13.31 -13.13
N SER A 165 -9.40 -13.93 -13.17
CA SER A 165 -8.12 -13.22 -13.33
C SER A 165 -8.08 -12.37 -14.60
N GLN A 166 -8.57 -12.87 -15.73
CA GLN A 166 -8.59 -12.12 -16.99
C GLN A 166 -9.49 -10.87 -16.92
N LEU A 167 -10.68 -11.01 -16.33
CA LEU A 167 -11.60 -9.89 -16.14
C LEU A 167 -11.01 -8.85 -15.17
N ALA A 168 -10.32 -9.30 -14.12
CA ALA A 168 -9.60 -8.43 -13.19
C ALA A 168 -8.50 -7.65 -13.89
N VAL A 169 -7.72 -8.29 -14.76
CA VAL A 169 -6.69 -7.64 -15.58
C VAL A 169 -7.30 -6.63 -16.55
N ASP A 170 -8.40 -6.98 -17.22
CA ASP A 170 -9.08 -6.07 -18.16
C ASP A 170 -9.67 -4.83 -17.45
N LEU A 171 -10.25 -5.05 -16.27
CA LEU A 171 -10.77 -3.98 -15.42
C LEU A 171 -9.63 -3.07 -14.92
N ALA A 172 -8.50 -3.65 -14.54
CA ALA A 172 -7.30 -2.90 -14.17
C ALA A 172 -6.77 -2.06 -15.33
N HIS A 173 -6.66 -2.64 -16.53
CA HIS A 173 -6.23 -1.90 -17.72
C HIS A 173 -7.16 -0.72 -18.05
N ARG A 174 -8.48 -0.91 -17.91
CA ARG A 174 -9.45 0.15 -18.15
C ARG A 174 -9.29 1.30 -17.15
N GLU A 175 -9.17 0.97 -15.86
CA GLU A 175 -9.08 1.97 -14.80
C GLU A 175 -7.73 2.69 -14.79
N ILE A 176 -6.62 1.98 -15.03
CA ILE A 176 -5.28 2.59 -15.15
C ILE A 176 -5.27 3.59 -16.33
N ARG A 177 -5.76 3.19 -17.51
CA ARG A 177 -5.87 4.10 -18.68
C ARG A 177 -6.73 5.32 -18.39
N ARG A 178 -7.83 5.16 -17.64
CA ARG A 178 -8.71 6.27 -17.25
C ARG A 178 -7.96 7.26 -16.35
N ARG A 179 -7.17 6.77 -15.39
CA ARG A 179 -6.35 7.60 -14.49
C ARG A 179 -5.24 8.31 -15.26
N ASP A 180 -4.55 7.62 -16.16
CA ASP A 180 -3.49 8.19 -17.00
C ASP A 180 -4.02 9.28 -17.92
N ALA A 181 -5.16 9.06 -18.58
CA ALA A 181 -5.81 10.06 -19.42
C ALA A 181 -6.22 11.32 -18.62
N THR A 182 -6.72 11.13 -17.40
CA THR A 182 -7.06 12.24 -16.50
C THR A 182 -5.81 13.03 -16.13
N ARG A 183 -4.69 12.35 -15.83
CA ARG A 183 -3.41 12.99 -15.48
C ARG A 183 -2.82 13.74 -16.66
N GLN A 184 -2.81 13.13 -17.83
CA GLN A 184 -2.31 13.74 -19.05
C GLN A 184 -3.11 15.01 -19.38
N SER A 185 -4.45 14.95 -19.28
CA SER A 185 -5.30 16.14 -19.43
C SER A 185 -4.98 17.24 -18.42
N THR A 186 -4.76 16.91 -17.14
CA THR A 186 -4.39 17.92 -16.13
C THR A 186 -3.01 18.54 -16.40
N ARG A 187 -2.07 17.77 -16.94
CA ARG A 187 -0.73 18.24 -17.32
C ARG A 187 -0.79 19.14 -18.56
N GLU A 188 -1.56 18.76 -19.57
CA GLU A 188 -1.81 19.56 -20.78
C GLU A 188 -2.53 20.88 -20.47
N ALA A 189 -3.38 20.89 -19.44
CA ALA A 189 -4.04 22.09 -18.93
C ALA A 189 -3.12 23.03 -18.11
N GLY A 190 -1.83 22.70 -17.93
CA GLY A 190 -0.86 23.52 -17.20
C GLY A 190 -1.14 23.65 -15.69
N ILE A 191 -1.98 22.77 -15.13
CA ILE A 191 -2.34 22.81 -13.72
C ILE A 191 -1.27 22.05 -12.92
N SER A 192 -0.64 22.70 -11.94
CA SER A 192 0.44 22.07 -11.17
C SER A 192 -0.09 20.82 -10.42
N PRO A 193 0.70 19.71 -10.35
CA PRO A 193 0.31 18.50 -9.63
C PRO A 193 -0.09 18.77 -8.17
N GLY A 194 0.62 19.68 -7.49
CA GLY A 194 0.29 20.10 -6.12
C GLY A 194 -1.02 20.90 -6.01
N THR A 195 -1.40 21.64 -7.06
CA THR A 195 -2.68 22.35 -7.15
C THR A 195 -3.84 21.39 -7.41
N VAL A 196 -3.63 20.36 -8.24
CA VAL A 196 -4.60 19.29 -8.47
C VAL A 196 -4.78 18.44 -7.21
N ALA A 197 -3.68 18.08 -6.53
CA ALA A 197 -3.71 17.34 -5.28
C ALA A 197 -4.37 18.14 -4.15
N SER A 198 -4.14 19.46 -4.06
CA SER A 198 -4.83 20.33 -3.09
C SER A 198 -6.31 20.57 -3.43
N ARG A 199 -6.69 20.53 -4.72
CA ARG A 199 -8.11 20.64 -5.14
C ARG A 199 -8.86 19.31 -4.97
N ARG A 200 -8.17 18.17 -5.05
CA ARG A 200 -8.72 16.82 -4.84
C ARG A 200 -8.74 16.41 -3.37
N ARG A 201 -7.74 16.80 -2.57
CA ARG A 201 -7.70 16.60 -1.12
C ARG A 201 -8.61 17.66 -0.51
N GLY A 202 -9.85 17.30 -0.18
CA GLY A 202 -10.76 18.23 0.50
C GLY A 202 -10.14 18.79 1.78
N ILE A 203 -9.22 18.04 2.42
CA ILE A 203 -8.42 18.45 3.59
C ILE A 203 -7.20 19.26 3.15
N VAL A 204 -7.01 20.42 3.75
CA VAL A 204 -5.87 21.31 3.46
C VAL A 204 -4.64 20.85 4.23
N VAL A 205 -3.61 20.38 3.51
CA VAL A 205 -2.35 19.84 4.07
C VAL A 205 -1.25 20.92 4.21
N GLY A 206 -1.44 22.14 3.69
CA GLY A 206 -0.45 23.24 3.78
C GLY A 206 -0.95 24.62 3.32
N PRO A 207 -0.15 25.70 3.42
CA PRO A 207 -0.54 27.03 2.94
C PRO A 207 -0.61 27.06 1.41
N ALA A 208 -1.60 27.78 0.87
CA ALA A 208 -1.86 27.90 -0.57
C ALA A 208 -0.99 28.96 -1.26
N ASP A 209 0.06 29.44 -0.59
CA ASP A 209 0.87 30.56 -1.05
C ASP A 209 2.28 30.38 -0.49
N LEU A 210 3.22 29.98 -1.36
CA LEU A 210 4.56 30.56 -1.50
C LEU A 210 5.47 29.65 -2.36
N THR A 211 6.20 30.34 -3.22
CA THR A 211 7.32 29.92 -4.07
C THR A 211 8.40 29.16 -3.31
N GLU A 212 8.93 28.14 -3.97
CA GLU A 212 10.12 27.37 -3.57
C GLU A 212 11.25 28.29 -3.08
N THR A 213 11.67 28.11 -1.83
CA THR A 213 13.03 28.44 -1.41
C THR A 213 13.69 27.17 -0.92
N ALA A 214 14.60 26.66 -1.75
CA ALA A 214 15.49 25.56 -1.46
C ALA A 214 16.49 25.95 -0.36
N ASN A 215 16.28 25.44 0.86
CA ASN A 215 17.34 25.00 1.77
C ASN A 215 16.72 24.54 3.08
N GLU A 216 16.76 23.23 3.37
CA GLU A 216 16.85 22.71 4.73
C GLU A 216 17.24 21.24 4.67
N ARG A 217 18.55 21.00 4.58
CA ARG A 217 19.19 19.73 4.92
C ARG A 217 19.30 19.67 6.44
N SER A 218 18.53 18.82 7.10
CA SER A 218 18.89 18.28 8.43
C SER A 218 17.99 17.10 8.83
N HIS A 219 18.57 15.89 8.73
CA HIS A 219 18.24 14.65 9.43
C HIS A 219 16.76 14.21 9.44
N ASN A 220 16.36 13.41 8.45
CA ASN A 220 15.09 12.68 8.42
C ASN A 220 15.31 11.17 8.51
N GLU A 221 15.17 10.59 9.71
CA GLU A 221 14.64 9.22 9.81
C GLU A 221 13.14 9.29 9.49
N GLY A 222 12.81 8.88 8.27
CA GLY A 222 11.48 8.95 7.67
C GLY A 222 10.55 7.85 8.17
N VAL A 223 9.25 8.17 8.25
CA VAL A 223 8.07 7.27 8.19
C VAL A 223 7.99 6.12 9.23
N TRP A 224 9.03 5.28 9.34
CA TRP A 224 9.23 4.15 10.26
C TRP A 224 8.95 4.46 11.74
N GLU A 225 9.57 5.50 12.29
CA GLU A 225 9.39 5.90 13.69
C GLU A 225 7.97 6.43 13.95
N THR A 226 7.38 7.10 12.96
CA THR A 226 6.08 7.78 13.11
C THR A 226 4.90 6.80 13.07
N GLY A 227 4.98 5.73 12.28
CA GLY A 227 3.97 4.66 12.27
C GLY A 227 3.86 3.93 13.62
N LYS A 228 5.00 3.71 14.30
CA LYS A 228 5.04 3.15 15.66
C LYS A 228 4.36 4.04 16.71
N LEU A 229 4.32 5.36 16.51
CA LEU A 229 3.64 6.30 17.43
C LEU A 229 2.12 6.21 17.38
N LEU A 230 1.55 5.62 16.32
CA LEU A 230 0.12 5.72 16.00
C LEU A 230 -0.67 4.41 16.22
N HIS A 231 0.00 3.31 16.58
CA HIS A 231 -0.61 2.00 16.78
C HIS A 231 -0.44 1.47 18.21
N ARG A 232 -1.55 1.46 18.94
CA ARG A 232 -1.83 0.51 20.02
C ARG A 232 -3.09 -0.25 19.59
N GLN A 233 -2.99 -1.53 19.30
CA GLN A 233 -4.18 -2.36 19.09
C GLN A 233 -4.50 -3.10 20.40
N ASP A 234 -5.70 -2.81 20.91
CA ASP A 234 -6.52 -3.50 21.90
C ASP A 234 -6.07 -4.94 22.28
N SER A 235 -5.06 -5.07 23.14
CA SER A 235 -4.89 -6.26 23.97
C SER A 235 -5.77 -6.09 25.21
N ARG A 236 -7.08 -6.23 25.04
CA ARG A 236 -7.99 -6.40 26.19
C ARG A 236 -7.60 -7.70 26.89
N GLN A 237 -6.91 -7.51 28.02
CA GLN A 237 -6.46 -8.52 28.96
C GLN A 237 -7.51 -9.62 29.17
N ALA A 238 -7.20 -10.83 28.72
CA ALA A 238 -7.80 -12.03 29.29
C ALA A 238 -7.04 -12.37 30.59
N PRO A 239 -7.73 -12.83 31.65
CA PRO A 239 -7.16 -12.90 32.99
C PRO A 239 -6.10 -13.99 33.10
N ARG A 240 -5.02 -13.60 33.78
CA ARG A 240 -3.83 -14.38 34.10
C ARG A 240 -4.21 -15.58 34.98
N SER A 241 -4.29 -16.77 34.40
CA SER A 241 -4.34 -18.03 35.16
C SER A 241 -2.94 -18.31 35.72
N GLN A 242 -2.78 -18.11 37.03
CA GLN A 242 -1.64 -18.61 37.78
C GLN A 242 -1.71 -20.15 37.84
N ARG A 243 -0.79 -20.83 37.18
CA ARG A 243 -0.42 -22.21 37.56
C ARG A 243 1.08 -22.39 37.55
N GLY A 244 1.61 -22.44 38.77
CA GLY A 244 2.60 -23.40 39.27
C GLY A 244 3.77 -23.76 38.37
N ALA A 245 4.95 -23.28 38.77
CA ALA A 245 6.22 -23.87 38.41
C ALA A 245 6.21 -25.39 38.62
N ASN A 246 6.68 -26.13 37.62
CA ASN A 246 7.45 -27.33 37.89
C ASN A 246 8.55 -27.50 36.85
N ARG A 247 9.75 -27.77 37.37
CA ARG A 247 11.00 -27.98 36.65
C ARG A 247 10.99 -29.32 35.93
N ASP A 248 11.94 -29.42 35.00
CA ASP A 248 12.53 -30.64 34.40
C ASP A 248 11.96 -31.10 33.06
N ALA A 249 12.58 -30.64 31.96
CA ALA A 249 12.84 -31.46 30.78
C ALA A 249 13.98 -30.88 29.92
N ALA A 250 15.00 -31.72 29.73
CA ALA A 250 16.26 -31.55 29.03
C ALA A 250 16.27 -30.69 27.75
N ALA A 251 17.29 -29.83 27.66
CA ALA A 251 17.75 -29.17 26.45
C ALA A 251 18.27 -30.22 25.43
N GLN A 252 17.70 -30.25 24.22
CA GLN A 252 18.38 -30.79 23.06
C GLN A 252 19.05 -29.64 22.31
N ALA A 253 20.35 -29.51 22.55
CA ALA A 253 21.24 -28.63 21.79
C ALA A 253 21.38 -29.18 20.37
N PHE A 254 20.89 -28.45 19.37
CA PHE A 254 21.21 -28.72 17.98
C PHE A 254 22.59 -28.16 17.65
N HIS A 255 23.44 -29.01 17.09
CA HIS A 255 24.84 -28.76 16.82
C HIS A 255 24.99 -28.10 15.44
N TYR A 256 25.47 -26.85 15.43
CA TYR A 256 25.86 -26.15 14.21
C TYR A 256 27.28 -26.58 13.81
N PRO A 257 27.57 -26.88 12.54
CA PRO A 257 28.92 -27.28 12.13
C PRO A 257 29.89 -26.10 12.23
N THR A 258 30.95 -26.28 13.00
CA THR A 258 32.02 -25.30 13.21
C THR A 258 32.86 -25.13 11.94
N VAL A 259 32.99 -23.90 11.45
CA VAL A 259 33.89 -23.52 10.35
C VAL A 259 35.35 -23.58 10.84
N PRO A 260 36.25 -24.34 10.19
CA PRO A 260 37.66 -24.35 10.58
C PRO A 260 38.35 -23.00 10.32
N SER A 261 39.00 -22.48 11.35
CA SER A 261 39.83 -21.28 11.28
C SER A 261 41.22 -21.60 10.71
N LYS A 262 41.56 -20.90 9.60
CA LYS A 262 42.88 -20.63 9.00
C LYS A 262 44.06 -21.58 9.32
N LYS A 263 44.56 -22.31 8.31
CA LYS A 263 45.89 -22.11 7.65
C LYS A 263 46.26 -23.31 6.76
N SER A 264 46.40 -23.06 5.46
CA SER A 264 47.63 -23.37 4.73
C SER A 264 47.73 -22.45 3.52
N THR A 265 48.87 -21.79 3.42
CA THR A 265 49.34 -21.00 2.28
C THR A 265 49.31 -21.86 1.03
N ILE A 266 48.38 -21.56 0.11
CA ILE A 266 48.45 -22.04 -1.26
C ILE A 266 49.28 -20.99 -2.03
N ASP A 267 50.49 -21.41 -2.43
CA ASP A 267 51.38 -20.68 -3.32
C ASP A 267 50.80 -20.69 -4.74
N TRP A 268 50.21 -19.57 -5.16
CA TRP A 268 49.75 -19.39 -6.53
C TRP A 268 50.89 -18.88 -7.41
N LYS A 269 51.74 -19.78 -7.92
CA LYS A 269 52.48 -19.49 -9.14
C LYS A 269 51.51 -19.45 -10.32
N MET A 270 51.10 -18.24 -10.68
CA MET A 270 50.39 -17.92 -11.93
C MET A 270 51.28 -18.22 -13.14
N PRO A 271 50.83 -19.02 -14.12
CA PRO A 271 51.38 -18.96 -15.47
C PRO A 271 50.85 -17.67 -16.13
N ALA A 272 51.75 -16.82 -16.61
CA ALA A 272 51.40 -15.65 -17.40
C ALA A 272 50.69 -16.07 -18.70
N MET A 273 49.39 -15.81 -18.83
CA MET A 273 48.71 -15.88 -20.12
C MET A 273 49.02 -14.59 -20.90
N GLN A 274 49.85 -14.75 -21.93
CA GLN A 274 50.04 -13.75 -22.97
C GLN A 274 48.76 -13.62 -23.81
N PRO A 275 48.42 -12.41 -24.30
CA PRO A 275 47.32 -12.22 -25.23
C PRO A 275 47.68 -12.85 -26.59
N SER A 276 46.97 -13.92 -26.97
CA SER A 276 47.07 -14.48 -28.31
C SER A 276 46.21 -13.67 -29.27
N TYR A 277 46.89 -12.89 -30.11
CA TYR A 277 46.30 -12.26 -31.28
C TYR A 277 46.01 -13.33 -32.33
N ALA A 278 44.77 -13.81 -32.39
CA ALA A 278 44.29 -14.54 -33.55
C ALA A 278 43.98 -13.55 -34.69
N ARG A 279 44.90 -13.52 -35.66
CA ARG A 279 44.85 -12.70 -36.87
C ARG A 279 43.90 -13.34 -37.88
N SER A 280 42.68 -12.80 -38.02
CA SER A 280 41.80 -13.11 -39.16
C SER A 280 42.21 -12.28 -40.40
N PRO A 281 42.20 -12.85 -41.62
CA PRO A 281 42.49 -12.09 -42.83
C PRO A 281 41.36 -11.11 -43.17
N ALA A 282 41.75 -9.89 -43.54
CA ALA A 282 40.89 -8.76 -43.84
C ALA A 282 40.03 -8.98 -45.10
N GLY A 283 38.71 -9.02 -44.94
CA GLY A 283 37.75 -8.72 -45.99
C GLY A 283 37.34 -7.24 -45.92
N PRO A 284 36.96 -6.60 -47.03
CA PRO A 284 36.53 -5.20 -47.02
C PRO A 284 35.21 -5.05 -46.24
N PRO A 285 35.03 -3.93 -45.51
CA PRO A 285 33.81 -3.70 -44.74
C PRO A 285 32.58 -3.53 -45.66
N PRO A 286 31.37 -3.92 -45.20
CA PRO A 286 30.15 -3.69 -45.97
C PRO A 286 29.90 -2.18 -46.12
N THR A 287 29.51 -1.79 -47.33
CA THR A 287 29.17 -0.40 -47.67
C THR A 287 27.95 0.08 -46.89
N LEU A 288 28.09 1.22 -46.22
CA LEU A 288 27.00 1.94 -45.55
C LEU A 288 25.88 2.27 -46.56
N PRO A 289 24.59 2.10 -46.19
CA PRO A 289 23.49 2.55 -47.04
C PRO A 289 23.52 4.07 -47.19
N VAL A 290 23.30 4.54 -48.43
CA VAL A 290 23.28 5.96 -48.78
C VAL A 290 22.16 6.67 -48.01
N LYS A 291 22.55 7.72 -47.28
CA LYS A 291 21.66 8.68 -46.63
C LYS A 291 20.77 9.35 -47.70
N GLN A 292 19.51 8.95 -47.79
CA GLN A 292 18.53 9.64 -48.62
C GLN A 292 18.40 11.08 -48.11
N LYS A 293 18.63 12.05 -49.00
CA LYS A 293 18.26 13.44 -48.78
C LYS A 293 16.73 13.50 -48.79
N HIS A 294 16.13 13.90 -47.68
CA HIS A 294 14.73 14.29 -47.67
C HIS A 294 14.60 15.61 -48.43
N ASP A 295 14.01 15.54 -49.62
CA ASP A 295 13.50 16.71 -50.31
C ASP A 295 12.41 17.36 -49.45
N SER A 296 12.56 18.67 -49.27
CA SER A 296 11.62 19.55 -48.60
C SER A 296 10.30 19.60 -49.38
N PHE A 297 9.33 18.78 -48.98
CA PHE A 297 7.93 18.95 -49.34
C PHE A 297 7.23 19.76 -48.25
N THR A 298 7.06 21.06 -48.50
CA THR A 298 6.11 21.91 -47.77
C THR A 298 4.68 21.59 -48.20
N PRO A 299 3.77 21.18 -47.29
CA PRO A 299 2.34 21.16 -47.61
C PRO A 299 1.78 22.59 -47.66
N ALA A 300 0.94 22.85 -48.66
CA ALA A 300 0.33 24.15 -48.91
C ALA A 300 -0.68 24.55 -47.83
N ILE A 301 -0.64 25.83 -47.46
CA ILE A 301 -1.53 26.51 -46.51
C ILE A 301 -2.93 26.65 -47.12
N PRO A 302 -4.03 26.28 -46.43
CA PRO A 302 -5.38 26.57 -46.88
C PRO A 302 -5.73 28.07 -46.73
N PRO A 303 -6.50 28.67 -47.66
CA PRO A 303 -6.78 30.10 -47.64
C PRO A 303 -7.80 30.51 -46.55
N LYS A 304 -7.61 31.71 -46.00
CA LYS A 304 -8.53 32.39 -45.06
C LYS A 304 -9.90 32.64 -45.71
N PRO A 305 -11.03 32.42 -45.01
CA PRO A 305 -12.31 32.99 -45.42
C PRO A 305 -12.36 34.48 -45.10
N LEU A 306 -12.82 35.27 -46.08
CA LEU A 306 -13.11 36.69 -45.95
C LEU A 306 -14.22 36.96 -44.93
N VAL A 307 -14.02 38.03 -44.17
CA VAL A 307 -15.03 38.74 -43.39
C VAL A 307 -16.04 39.36 -44.36
N SER A 308 -17.34 39.11 -44.17
CA SER A 308 -18.38 40.04 -44.61
C SER A 308 -19.68 39.87 -43.83
N ALA A 309 -20.05 40.98 -43.19
CA ALA A 309 -21.38 41.54 -42.97
C ALA A 309 -22.44 40.82 -42.10
N ILE A 310 -22.76 41.52 -41.02
CA ILE A 310 -23.95 41.42 -40.16
C ILE A 310 -25.21 41.71 -40.97
N PRO A 311 -26.31 40.95 -40.76
CA PRO A 311 -27.53 41.59 -40.26
C PRO A 311 -28.25 40.75 -39.17
N SER A 312 -28.86 41.44 -38.21
CA SER A 312 -29.83 40.91 -37.23
C SER A 312 -31.27 41.19 -37.70
N PRO A 313 -32.33 40.76 -36.97
CA PRO A 313 -32.82 39.40 -36.68
C PRO A 313 -34.23 39.15 -37.30
N PRO A 314 -34.81 37.93 -37.20
CA PRO A 314 -36.05 37.85 -36.40
C PRO A 314 -36.21 36.57 -35.55
N THR A 315 -36.71 36.81 -34.34
CA THR A 315 -37.71 36.13 -33.50
C THR A 315 -38.16 34.67 -33.80
N ALA A 316 -38.02 33.84 -32.76
CA ALA A 316 -38.82 32.67 -32.33
C ALA A 316 -38.89 31.39 -33.18
N SER A 317 -38.39 30.27 -32.63
CA SER A 317 -39.23 29.26 -31.93
C SER A 317 -38.36 28.12 -31.36
N LEU A 318 -38.66 27.70 -30.13
CA LEU A 318 -38.00 26.57 -29.46
C LEU A 318 -38.64 25.27 -29.94
N SER A 319 -37.87 24.40 -30.59
CA SER A 319 -38.23 22.99 -30.80
C SER A 319 -37.28 22.10 -29.98
N PRO A 320 -37.77 21.08 -29.25
CA PRO A 320 -36.92 20.22 -28.41
C PRO A 320 -36.08 19.26 -29.26
N LEU A 321 -34.80 19.13 -28.92
CA LEU A 321 -33.89 18.11 -29.46
C LEU A 321 -34.32 16.69 -29.00
N PRO A 322 -34.06 15.63 -29.79
CA PRO A 322 -34.44 14.27 -29.44
C PRO A 322 -33.64 13.77 -28.22
N ALA A 323 -34.31 12.99 -27.37
CA ALA A 323 -33.75 12.38 -26.18
C ALA A 323 -32.50 11.55 -26.49
N HIS A 324 -31.38 11.93 -25.87
CA HIS A 324 -30.23 11.05 -25.72
C HIS A 324 -30.67 9.80 -24.96
N GLU A 325 -30.53 8.63 -25.58
CA GLU A 325 -30.55 7.35 -24.89
C GLU A 325 -29.59 7.42 -23.70
N GLN A 326 -30.15 7.23 -22.50
CA GLN A 326 -29.39 7.01 -21.29
C GLN A 326 -28.58 5.73 -21.47
N GLN A 327 -27.30 5.86 -21.81
CA GLN A 327 -26.34 4.76 -21.61
C GLN A 327 -26.37 4.42 -20.12
N ALA A 328 -26.83 3.20 -19.82
CA ALA A 328 -26.79 2.64 -18.48
C ALA A 328 -25.37 2.74 -17.90
N ALA A 329 -25.26 3.11 -16.63
CA ALA A 329 -24.00 3.11 -15.91
C ALA A 329 -23.35 1.72 -16.01
N PRO A 330 -22.02 1.62 -16.20
CA PRO A 330 -21.35 0.32 -16.25
C PRO A 330 -21.56 -0.43 -14.92
N PRO A 331 -21.78 -1.76 -14.95
CA PRO A 331 -21.96 -2.55 -13.73
C PRO A 331 -20.76 -2.37 -12.80
N LYS A 332 -21.02 -2.09 -11.52
CA LYS A 332 -19.98 -1.93 -10.51
C LYS A 332 -19.50 -3.31 -10.07
N TYR A 333 -18.24 -3.66 -10.34
CA TYR A 333 -17.67 -4.93 -9.87
C TYR A 333 -16.87 -4.73 -8.59
N THR A 334 -16.95 -5.68 -7.66
CA THR A 334 -16.12 -5.68 -6.43
C THR A 334 -15.53 -7.06 -6.18
N PHE A 335 -14.25 -7.14 -5.85
CA PHE A 335 -13.54 -8.40 -5.58
C PHE A 335 -13.66 -8.79 -4.11
N LYS A 336 -14.01 -10.07 -3.86
CA LYS A 336 -14.07 -10.66 -2.52
C LYS A 336 -12.68 -11.16 -2.09
N PRO A 337 -12.24 -10.87 -0.84
CA PRO A 337 -11.06 -11.48 -0.23
C PRO A 337 -11.10 -13.00 -0.30
N THR A 338 -10.02 -13.63 -0.77
CA THR A 338 -9.89 -15.08 -0.87
C THR A 338 -9.02 -15.70 0.22
N ALA A 339 -8.29 -14.87 0.97
CA ALA A 339 -7.37 -15.29 2.01
C ALA A 339 -7.61 -14.50 3.30
N PHE A 340 -7.20 -15.11 4.40
CA PHE A 340 -7.35 -14.56 5.73
C PHE A 340 -6.02 -14.67 6.46
N THR A 341 -5.78 -13.76 7.40
CA THR A 341 -4.70 -13.87 8.37
C THR A 341 -4.97 -15.04 9.32
N GLU A 342 -3.98 -15.39 10.11
CA GLU A 342 -4.05 -16.43 11.15
C GLU A 342 -5.08 -16.09 12.23
N SER A 343 -5.37 -14.80 12.45
CA SER A 343 -6.46 -14.31 13.30
C SER A 343 -7.85 -14.31 12.63
N GLY A 344 -7.92 -14.61 11.34
CA GLY A 344 -9.17 -14.60 10.56
C GLY A 344 -9.54 -13.24 9.95
N ALA A 345 -8.62 -12.26 9.93
CA ALA A 345 -8.85 -10.99 9.26
C ALA A 345 -8.75 -11.17 7.73
N PRO A 346 -9.67 -10.61 6.92
CA PRO A 346 -9.65 -10.78 5.47
C PRO A 346 -8.50 -10.01 4.81
N LEU A 347 -7.80 -10.64 3.88
CA LEU A 347 -6.76 -10.02 3.04
C LEU A 347 -7.28 -9.81 1.62
N ARG A 348 -7.22 -8.56 1.13
CA ARG A 348 -7.54 -8.24 -0.28
C ARG A 348 -6.59 -8.98 -1.22
N THR A 349 -7.08 -9.32 -2.41
CA THR A 349 -6.25 -9.98 -3.41
C THR A 349 -5.20 -9.01 -3.95
N VAL A 350 -3.94 -9.46 -4.00
CA VAL A 350 -2.84 -8.76 -4.67
C VAL A 350 -2.56 -9.43 -6.01
N MET A 351 -2.77 -8.71 -7.10
CA MET A 351 -2.49 -9.16 -8.46
C MET A 351 -1.06 -8.79 -8.83
N LEU A 352 -0.22 -9.80 -9.06
CA LEU A 352 1.20 -9.65 -9.39
C LEU A 352 1.45 -9.99 -10.87
N PRO A 353 2.11 -9.12 -11.66
CA PRO A 353 2.56 -9.47 -12.99
C PRO A 353 3.66 -10.55 -12.92
N PRO A 354 3.52 -11.69 -13.62
CA PRO A 354 4.52 -12.77 -13.56
C PRO A 354 5.89 -12.34 -14.11
N ASP A 355 5.92 -11.44 -15.11
CA ASP A 355 7.14 -10.95 -15.76
C ASP A 355 7.91 -9.91 -14.91
N LEU A 356 7.33 -9.46 -13.79
CA LEU A 356 7.93 -8.45 -12.91
C LEU A 356 9.25 -8.96 -12.32
N ARG A 357 9.29 -10.22 -11.86
CA ARG A 357 10.49 -10.84 -11.26
C ARG A 357 11.64 -10.91 -12.26
N THR A 358 11.36 -11.33 -13.49
CA THR A 358 12.37 -11.40 -14.55
C THR A 358 12.92 -10.02 -14.89
N SER A 359 12.05 -9.02 -14.97
CA SER A 359 12.46 -7.63 -15.23
C SER A 359 13.31 -7.06 -14.09
N PHE A 360 12.94 -7.34 -12.85
CA PHE A 360 13.73 -6.98 -11.67
C PHE A 360 15.11 -7.63 -11.67
N LEU A 361 15.20 -8.94 -11.91
CA LEU A 361 16.47 -9.66 -11.97
C LEU A 361 17.41 -9.12 -13.05
N ASN A 362 16.87 -8.68 -14.19
CA ASN A 362 17.67 -8.04 -15.24
C ASN A 362 18.28 -6.70 -14.78
N LEU A 363 17.53 -5.91 -14.01
CA LEU A 363 18.01 -4.63 -13.44
C LEU A 363 19.01 -4.84 -12.30
N ALA A 364 18.82 -5.89 -11.51
CA ALA A 364 19.70 -6.26 -10.39
C ALA A 364 20.97 -6.99 -10.86
N HIS A 365 21.00 -7.53 -12.09
CA HIS A 365 22.06 -8.40 -12.59
C HIS A 365 23.50 -7.87 -12.36
N PRO A 366 23.82 -6.58 -12.61
CA PRO A 366 25.18 -6.06 -12.36
C PRO A 366 25.59 -6.09 -10.89
N ASN A 367 24.64 -5.95 -9.97
CA ASN A 367 24.88 -6.06 -8.53
C ASN A 367 24.96 -7.52 -8.10
N THR A 368 24.05 -8.35 -8.59
CA THR A 368 24.04 -9.80 -8.30
C THR A 368 25.34 -10.48 -8.72
N LEU A 369 25.92 -10.12 -9.88
CA LEU A 369 27.23 -10.64 -10.31
C LEU A 369 28.36 -10.28 -9.36
N ARG A 370 28.27 -9.12 -8.72
CA ARG A 370 29.25 -8.63 -7.73
C ARG A 370 28.97 -9.10 -6.30
N ASN A 371 28.00 -10.01 -6.13
CA ASN A 371 27.51 -10.45 -4.83
C ASN A 371 26.99 -9.30 -3.97
N PHE A 372 26.26 -8.36 -4.59
CA PHE A 372 25.53 -7.31 -3.91
C PHE A 372 24.03 -7.53 -4.04
N GLU A 373 23.32 -7.36 -2.93
CA GLU A 373 21.86 -7.35 -2.93
C GLU A 373 21.33 -6.10 -3.63
N THR A 374 20.10 -6.17 -4.10
CA THR A 374 19.38 -5.03 -4.66
C THR A 374 17.94 -5.16 -4.22
N CYS A 375 17.32 -4.06 -3.81
CA CYS A 375 15.90 -3.97 -3.51
C CYS A 375 15.16 -3.13 -4.54
N GLY A 376 13.87 -3.40 -4.66
CA GLY A 376 12.89 -2.63 -5.40
C GLY A 376 11.58 -2.60 -4.64
N ILE A 377 10.77 -1.58 -4.89
CA ILE A 377 9.49 -1.35 -4.24
C ILE A 377 8.37 -1.70 -5.19
N LEU A 378 7.41 -2.47 -4.69
CA LEU A 378 6.23 -2.89 -5.42
C LEU A 378 5.13 -1.86 -5.17
N CYS A 379 4.79 -1.12 -6.21
CA CYS A 379 3.78 -0.08 -6.15
C CYS A 379 2.57 -0.46 -7.00
N GLY A 380 1.38 -0.14 -6.51
CA GLY A 380 0.14 -0.58 -7.13
C GLY A 380 -1.02 0.37 -6.91
N THR A 381 -2.14 0.04 -7.55
CA THR A 381 -3.39 0.78 -7.44
C THR A 381 -4.49 -0.12 -6.89
N LEU A 382 -5.28 0.41 -5.95
CA LEU A 382 -6.50 -0.24 -5.48
C LEU A 382 -7.61 -0.03 -6.52
N ILE A 383 -8.19 -1.12 -6.99
CA ILE A 383 -9.29 -1.13 -7.96
C ILE A 383 -10.28 -2.22 -7.55
N SER A 384 -11.55 -1.84 -7.34
CA SER A 384 -12.62 -2.79 -7.01
C SER A 384 -12.27 -3.74 -5.85
N ASN A 385 -11.66 -3.22 -4.78
CA ASN A 385 -11.24 -4.01 -3.60
C ASN A 385 -10.14 -5.07 -3.86
N ALA A 386 -9.40 -4.97 -4.96
CA ALA A 386 -8.17 -5.72 -5.22
C ALA A 386 -7.00 -4.76 -5.52
N LEU A 387 -5.79 -5.16 -5.11
CA LEU A 387 -4.57 -4.40 -5.33
C LEU A 387 -3.89 -4.91 -6.60
N PHE A 388 -3.57 -4.00 -7.53
CA PHE A 388 -2.90 -4.34 -8.78
C PHE A 388 -1.51 -3.73 -8.78
N ILE A 389 -0.48 -4.59 -8.72
CA ILE A 389 0.92 -4.13 -8.83
C ILE A 389 1.15 -3.72 -10.28
N ASN A 390 1.43 -2.43 -10.48
CA ASN A 390 1.62 -1.83 -11.80
C ASN A 390 2.89 -1.00 -11.90
N HIS A 391 3.66 -0.84 -10.82
CA HIS A 391 4.94 -0.15 -10.81
C HIS A 391 5.99 -0.97 -10.04
N LEU A 392 7.17 -1.13 -10.64
CA LEU A 392 8.37 -1.59 -9.97
C LEU A 392 9.33 -0.39 -9.90
N ILE A 393 9.54 0.13 -8.70
CA ILE A 393 10.40 1.30 -8.48
C ILE A 393 11.72 0.82 -7.86
N ILE A 394 12.85 1.17 -8.46
CA ILE A 394 14.18 0.90 -7.92
C ILE A 394 14.69 2.20 -7.29
N PRO A 395 14.58 2.36 -5.96
CA PRO A 395 15.08 3.54 -5.28
C PRO A 395 16.61 3.57 -5.27
N ASP A 396 17.16 4.76 -5.02
CA ASP A 396 18.55 4.89 -4.63
C ASP A 396 18.80 4.14 -3.31
N GLN A 397 19.91 3.41 -3.27
CA GLN A 397 20.15 2.40 -2.23
C GLN A 397 21.63 2.09 -2.04
N THR A 398 21.97 1.73 -0.81
CA THR A 398 23.26 1.19 -0.41
C THR A 398 23.19 -0.33 -0.32
N SER A 399 23.97 -1.00 -1.15
CA SER A 399 23.98 -2.46 -1.27
C SER A 399 25.24 -3.07 -0.66
N THR A 400 25.07 -4.12 0.14
CA THR A 400 26.12 -5.03 0.60
C THR A 400 25.81 -6.46 0.16
N SER A 401 26.60 -7.44 0.58
CA SER A 401 26.34 -8.85 0.26
C SER A 401 25.11 -9.46 0.94
N ASP A 402 24.64 -8.81 2.01
CA ASP A 402 23.60 -9.34 2.90
C ASP A 402 22.57 -8.25 3.29
N THR A 403 22.68 -7.04 2.74
CA THR A 403 21.73 -5.94 2.97
C THR A 403 21.55 -5.06 1.73
N CYS A 404 20.38 -4.48 1.56
CA CYS A 404 20.10 -3.44 0.56
C CYS A 404 19.16 -2.38 1.15
N ASP A 405 19.75 -1.26 1.58
CA ASP A 405 19.04 -0.22 2.31
C ASP A 405 18.84 1.00 1.43
N THR A 406 17.60 1.48 1.34
CA THR A 406 17.30 2.70 0.62
C THR A 406 18.02 3.88 1.26
N THR A 407 18.55 4.78 0.44
CA THR A 407 19.16 6.03 0.91
C THR A 407 18.07 7.02 1.31
N GLU A 408 18.41 8.03 2.12
CA GLU A 408 17.45 9.09 2.49
C GLU A 408 16.95 9.81 1.23
N GLU A 409 17.84 10.04 0.26
CA GLU A 409 17.50 10.61 -1.05
C GLU A 409 16.58 9.68 -1.85
N GLY A 410 16.85 8.37 -1.84
CA GLY A 410 16.05 7.35 -2.51
C GLY A 410 14.64 7.24 -1.95
N ASP A 411 14.49 7.27 -0.62
CA ASP A 411 13.19 7.24 0.06
C ASP A 411 12.37 8.49 -0.23
N ASN A 412 12.99 9.67 -0.24
CA ASN A 412 12.30 10.92 -0.57
C ASN A 412 11.81 10.91 -2.03
N ALA A 413 12.67 10.51 -2.97
CA ALA A 413 12.30 10.42 -4.39
C ALA A 413 11.20 9.36 -4.62
N LEU A 414 11.27 8.23 -3.91
CA LEU A 414 10.23 7.20 -3.93
C LEU A 414 8.89 7.75 -3.43
N PHE A 415 8.90 8.49 -2.32
CA PHE A 415 7.69 9.09 -1.74
C PHE A 415 7.06 10.10 -2.71
N ASP A 416 7.86 11.02 -3.27
CA ASP A 416 7.39 12.02 -4.22
C ASP A 416 6.83 11.38 -5.50
N TYR A 417 7.49 10.32 -5.98
CA TYR A 417 6.99 9.56 -7.12
C TYR A 417 5.66 8.87 -6.80
N CYS A 418 5.54 8.23 -5.63
CA CYS A 418 4.30 7.57 -5.21
C CYS A 418 3.13 8.56 -5.02
N ASP A 419 3.35 9.71 -4.36
CA ASP A 419 2.29 10.72 -4.17
C ASP A 419 1.85 11.33 -5.51
N SER A 420 2.80 11.69 -6.37
CA SER A 420 2.50 12.27 -7.69
C SER A 420 1.77 11.29 -8.62
N HIS A 421 1.98 9.98 -8.43
CA HIS A 421 1.35 8.92 -9.22
C HIS A 421 0.22 8.19 -8.47
N GLU A 422 -0.23 8.69 -7.31
CA GLU A 422 -1.29 8.10 -6.46
C GLU A 422 -1.11 6.58 -6.29
N LEU A 423 0.12 6.15 -6.01
CA LEU A 423 0.50 4.73 -5.88
C LEU A 423 0.52 4.31 -4.42
N LEU A 424 0.02 3.11 -4.15
CA LEU A 424 0.16 2.45 -2.87
C LEU A 424 1.41 1.59 -2.86
N VAL A 425 2.16 1.62 -1.77
CA VAL A 425 3.28 0.70 -1.54
C VAL A 425 2.72 -0.64 -1.10
N CYS A 426 2.76 -1.62 -2.00
CA CYS A 426 2.19 -2.96 -1.81
C CYS A 426 3.19 -3.98 -1.30
N GLY A 427 4.45 -3.61 -1.12
CA GLY A 427 5.51 -4.51 -0.68
C GLY A 427 6.84 -4.18 -1.34
N TRP A 428 7.74 -5.14 -1.31
CA TRP A 428 9.11 -4.99 -1.80
C TRP A 428 9.62 -6.30 -2.39
N ILE A 429 10.67 -6.18 -3.21
CA ILE A 429 11.35 -7.30 -3.86
C ILE A 429 12.87 -7.11 -3.69
N HIS A 430 13.60 -8.16 -3.33
CA HIS A 430 15.05 -8.10 -3.25
C HIS A 430 15.73 -9.37 -3.71
N THR A 431 17.03 -9.28 -3.99
CA THR A 431 17.85 -10.43 -4.39
C THR A 431 18.67 -10.96 -3.23
N HIS A 432 18.75 -12.28 -3.13
CA HIS A 432 19.82 -13.02 -2.43
C HIS A 432 20.80 -13.57 -3.48
N PRO A 433 21.94 -12.90 -3.73
CA PRO A 433 22.85 -13.32 -4.80
C PRO A 433 23.43 -14.72 -4.59
N THR A 434 23.68 -15.12 -3.33
CA THR A 434 24.27 -16.43 -3.00
C THR A 434 23.44 -17.25 -2.02
N GLN A 435 22.68 -16.58 -1.15
CA GLN A 435 21.89 -17.16 -0.09
C GLN A 435 20.63 -17.85 -0.65
N SER A 436 20.05 -18.78 0.11
CA SER A 436 18.79 -19.45 -0.24
C SER A 436 17.61 -18.48 -0.22
N CYS A 437 16.48 -18.91 -0.78
CA CYS A 437 15.25 -18.13 -0.74
C CYS A 437 14.55 -18.28 0.62
N PHE A 438 14.72 -17.30 1.51
CA PHE A 438 14.06 -17.20 2.82
C PHE A 438 14.01 -15.73 3.25
N LEU A 439 13.24 -15.38 4.29
CA LEU A 439 13.34 -14.06 4.93
C LEU A 439 14.40 -14.09 6.03
N SER A 440 15.45 -13.30 5.86
CA SER A 440 16.46 -13.06 6.88
C SER A 440 15.87 -12.33 8.10
N SER A 441 16.61 -12.29 9.22
CA SER A 441 16.21 -11.50 10.39
C SER A 441 15.98 -10.02 10.00
N ARG A 442 16.84 -9.46 9.16
CA ARG A 442 16.68 -8.10 8.63
C ARG A 442 15.42 -7.97 7.75
N ASP A 443 15.15 -8.96 6.91
CA ASP A 443 14.01 -8.94 5.99
C ASP A 443 12.69 -9.02 6.76
N LEU A 444 12.66 -9.77 7.86
CA LEU A 444 11.50 -9.82 8.76
C LEU A 444 11.20 -8.45 9.35
N HIS A 445 12.22 -7.78 9.91
CA HIS A 445 12.09 -6.43 10.44
C HIS A 445 11.64 -5.44 9.37
N THR A 446 12.23 -5.50 8.18
CA THR A 446 11.87 -4.66 7.03
C THR A 446 10.41 -4.91 6.61
N SER A 447 10.04 -6.17 6.42
CA SER A 447 8.69 -6.58 6.01
C SER A 447 7.62 -6.22 7.06
N SER A 448 7.96 -6.23 8.35
CA SER A 448 7.03 -5.82 9.41
C SER A 448 6.57 -4.37 9.23
N GLY A 449 7.47 -3.46 8.83
CA GLY A 449 7.11 -2.06 8.58
C GLY A 449 6.10 -1.91 7.45
N TYR A 450 6.29 -2.62 6.33
CA TYR A 450 5.33 -2.63 5.22
C TYR A 450 3.99 -3.24 5.64
N GLN A 451 4.01 -4.35 6.37
CA GLN A 451 2.79 -5.08 6.74
C GLN A 451 1.95 -4.36 7.80
N VAL A 452 2.57 -3.51 8.64
CA VAL A 452 1.82 -2.59 9.53
C VAL A 452 1.06 -1.54 8.72
N MET A 453 1.66 -1.01 7.65
CA MET A 453 1.00 0.01 6.81
C MET A 453 -0.07 -0.60 5.90
N LEU A 454 0.19 -1.80 5.38
CA LEU A 454 -0.71 -2.53 4.51
C LEU A 454 -0.69 -4.01 4.88
N PRO A 455 -1.75 -4.57 5.50
CA PRO A 455 -1.78 -5.98 5.91
C PRO A 455 -1.52 -6.96 4.76
N GLU A 456 -1.86 -6.57 3.53
CA GLU A 456 -1.60 -7.33 2.32
C GLU A 456 -0.18 -7.18 1.75
N ALA A 457 0.72 -6.46 2.42
CA ALA A 457 2.08 -6.25 1.93
C ALA A 457 2.83 -7.58 1.77
N ILE A 458 3.65 -7.66 0.72
CA ILE A 458 4.42 -8.86 0.40
C ILE A 458 5.92 -8.56 0.27
N ALA A 459 6.73 -9.58 0.57
CA ALA A 459 8.17 -9.57 0.37
C ALA A 459 8.54 -10.64 -0.66
N ILE A 460 9.06 -10.22 -1.81
CA ILE A 460 9.52 -11.15 -2.85
C ILE A 460 11.03 -11.32 -2.73
N VAL A 461 11.48 -12.56 -2.51
CA VAL A 461 12.91 -12.87 -2.47
C VAL A 461 13.28 -13.56 -3.76
N CYS A 462 14.32 -13.09 -4.45
CA CYS A 462 14.89 -13.74 -5.62
C CYS A 462 16.27 -14.31 -5.31
N ALA A 463 16.42 -15.63 -5.34
CA ALA A 463 17.65 -16.36 -5.08
C ALA A 463 18.14 -17.07 -6.37
N PRO A 464 18.68 -16.33 -7.36
CA PRO A 464 18.92 -16.83 -8.73
C PRO A 464 19.92 -18.01 -8.83
N ARG A 465 20.69 -18.28 -7.78
CA ARG A 465 21.68 -19.38 -7.73
C ARG A 465 21.18 -20.60 -6.96
N GLN A 466 19.98 -20.55 -6.39
CA GLN A 466 19.45 -21.56 -5.46
C GLN A 466 18.14 -22.16 -5.98
N LYS A 467 17.65 -23.20 -5.31
CA LYS A 467 16.33 -23.79 -5.54
C LYS A 467 15.57 -23.87 -4.19
N PRO A 468 14.38 -23.26 -4.06
CA PRO A 468 13.69 -22.45 -5.07
C PRO A 468 14.45 -21.17 -5.41
N ASP A 469 14.30 -20.71 -6.65
CA ASP A 469 14.97 -19.54 -7.23
C ASP A 469 14.28 -18.22 -6.87
N TRP A 470 13.06 -18.28 -6.35
CA TRP A 470 12.34 -17.15 -5.75
C TRP A 470 11.22 -17.63 -4.81
N GLY A 471 10.67 -16.71 -4.03
CA GLY A 471 9.53 -16.94 -3.14
C GLY A 471 8.83 -15.63 -2.80
N ILE A 472 7.55 -15.71 -2.40
CA ILE A 472 6.76 -14.55 -1.98
C ILE A 472 6.27 -14.83 -0.57
N PHE A 473 6.60 -13.92 0.34
CA PHE A 473 6.38 -14.12 1.76
C PHE A 473 5.58 -12.97 2.36
N ARG A 474 4.93 -13.26 3.48
CA ARG A 474 4.37 -12.27 4.42
C ARG A 474 4.62 -12.73 5.85
N LEU A 475 4.60 -11.82 6.82
CA LEU A 475 4.57 -12.21 8.22
C LEU A 475 3.21 -12.82 8.57
N THR A 476 3.21 -13.78 9.50
CA THR A 476 1.99 -14.29 10.11
C THR A 476 1.41 -13.26 11.07
N ASP A 477 0.09 -13.20 11.20
CA ASP A 477 -0.60 -12.22 12.03
C ASP A 477 -1.84 -12.84 12.71
N PRO A 478 -1.70 -13.37 13.94
CA PRO A 478 -0.47 -13.62 14.73
C PRO A 478 0.27 -14.92 14.31
N PRO A 479 1.50 -15.21 14.80
CA PRO A 479 2.28 -14.45 15.78
C PRO A 479 3.34 -13.50 15.20
N GLY A 480 3.73 -13.68 13.94
CA GLY A 480 4.94 -13.09 13.37
C GLY A 480 5.05 -11.57 13.43
N LEU A 481 3.98 -10.87 13.05
CA LEU A 481 3.98 -9.42 13.00
C LEU A 481 4.22 -8.81 14.39
N GLY A 482 3.48 -9.27 15.40
CA GLY A 482 3.65 -8.83 16.79
C GLY A 482 5.05 -9.17 17.33
N ALA A 483 5.52 -10.40 17.10
CA ALA A 483 6.82 -10.88 17.56
C ALA A 483 8.00 -10.03 17.08
N VAL A 484 7.96 -9.61 15.81
CA VAL A 484 9.03 -8.82 15.19
C VAL A 484 8.94 -7.36 15.62
N LEU A 485 7.73 -6.81 15.77
CA LEU A 485 7.53 -5.43 16.26
C LEU A 485 7.97 -5.25 17.72
N ASP A 486 7.74 -6.25 18.57
CA ASP A 486 8.14 -6.28 19.99
C ASP A 486 9.61 -6.67 20.18
N CYS A 487 10.33 -7.00 19.10
CA CYS A 487 11.74 -7.40 19.19
C CYS A 487 12.65 -6.18 19.40
N HIS A 488 13.42 -6.21 20.49
CA HIS A 488 14.41 -5.18 20.86
C HIS A 488 15.86 -5.70 20.85
N GLN A 489 16.11 -6.85 20.23
CA GLN A 489 17.45 -7.43 20.17
C GLN A 489 18.39 -6.55 19.34
N LYS A 490 19.60 -6.33 19.86
CA LYS A 490 20.63 -5.52 19.20
C LYS A 490 21.49 -6.43 18.32
N GLY A 491 21.55 -6.15 17.03
CA GLY A 491 22.36 -6.88 16.06
C GLY A 491 21.67 -6.97 14.70
N LEU A 492 22.45 -6.84 13.63
CA LEU A 492 21.95 -6.84 12.25
C LEU A 492 21.21 -8.14 11.90
N PHE A 493 21.71 -9.27 12.42
CA PHE A 493 21.09 -10.58 12.29
C PHE A 493 21.00 -11.23 13.67
N HIS A 494 19.79 -11.58 14.09
CA HIS A 494 19.55 -12.26 15.36
C HIS A 494 18.39 -13.26 15.23
N PRO A 495 18.43 -14.37 15.98
CA PRO A 495 17.36 -15.35 15.98
C PRO A 495 16.15 -14.83 16.76
N HIS A 496 14.97 -15.22 16.31
CA HIS A 496 13.71 -15.00 17.01
C HIS A 496 13.30 -16.30 17.72
N ALA A 497 12.77 -16.19 18.94
CA ALA A 497 12.37 -17.34 19.75
C ALA A 497 11.05 -17.97 19.25
N GLU A 498 10.21 -17.16 18.62
CA GLU A 498 8.92 -17.57 18.10
C GLU A 498 9.06 -18.31 16.76
N GLN A 499 8.21 -19.32 16.57
CA GLN A 499 8.17 -20.12 15.36
C GLN A 499 7.09 -19.58 14.41
N ASN A 500 7.19 -19.92 13.13
CA ASN A 500 6.21 -19.56 12.10
C ASN A 500 6.00 -18.04 11.98
N LEU A 501 7.09 -17.27 12.03
CA LEU A 501 7.06 -15.79 11.93
C LEU A 501 6.58 -15.30 10.56
N TYR A 502 6.77 -16.10 9.53
CA TYR A 502 6.37 -15.77 8.17
C TYR A 502 5.86 -17.01 7.47
N THR A 503 5.09 -16.79 6.42
CA THR A 503 4.51 -17.82 5.56
C THR A 503 4.61 -17.38 4.11
N ASP A 504 4.47 -18.36 3.21
CA ASP A 504 4.25 -18.09 1.79
C ASP A 504 2.94 -17.30 1.60
N ALA A 505 2.96 -16.31 0.70
CA ALA A 505 1.81 -15.48 0.34
C ALA A 505 1.18 -15.89 -1.00
N LEU A 506 1.87 -16.75 -1.76
CA LEU A 506 1.29 -17.51 -2.86
C LEU A 506 0.42 -18.65 -2.27
N ARG A 507 -0.33 -19.34 -3.14
CA ARG A 507 -1.38 -20.28 -2.73
C ARG A 507 -0.92 -21.32 -1.69
N PRO A 508 -1.63 -21.49 -0.56
CA PRO A 508 -2.86 -20.80 -0.14
C PRO A 508 -2.57 -19.41 0.47
N GLY A 509 -2.77 -18.34 -0.29
CA GLY A 509 -2.45 -16.98 0.10
C GLY A 509 -3.23 -15.94 -0.70
N HIS A 510 -3.01 -14.65 -0.41
CA HIS A 510 -3.75 -13.53 -1.00
C HIS A 510 -3.16 -13.04 -2.33
N VAL A 511 -2.01 -13.56 -2.74
CA VAL A 511 -1.36 -13.19 -4.00
C VAL A 511 -1.83 -14.10 -5.13
N VAL A 512 -2.20 -13.47 -6.26
CA VAL A 512 -2.58 -14.15 -7.50
C VAL A 512 -1.72 -13.58 -8.62
N GLU A 513 -1.06 -14.47 -9.37
CA GLU A 513 -0.38 -14.05 -10.60
C GLU A 513 -1.42 -13.69 -11.66
N GLY A 514 -1.27 -12.52 -12.27
CA GLY A 514 -2.15 -12.01 -13.32
C GLY A 514 -1.43 -11.99 -14.68
N PRO A 515 -1.50 -13.08 -15.47
CA PRO A 515 -0.94 -13.09 -16.82
C PRO A 515 -1.50 -11.93 -17.66
N GLY A 516 -0.61 -11.20 -18.34
CA GLY A 516 -0.98 -10.06 -19.16
C GLY A 516 -1.17 -8.73 -18.42
N LEU A 517 -1.04 -8.71 -17.08
CA LEU A 517 -1.01 -7.46 -16.32
C LEU A 517 0.24 -6.66 -16.68
N ARG A 518 0.06 -5.41 -17.12
CA ARG A 518 1.17 -4.52 -17.46
C ARG A 518 1.69 -3.80 -16.24
N PHE A 519 3.00 -3.56 -16.21
CA PHE A 519 3.66 -2.74 -15.20
C PHE A 519 4.72 -1.84 -15.83
N GLN A 520 5.05 -0.76 -15.12
CA GLN A 520 6.12 0.17 -15.48
C GLN A 520 7.31 -0.04 -14.55
N VAL A 521 8.52 0.04 -15.11
CA VAL A 521 9.77 0.09 -14.33
C VAL A 521 10.22 1.53 -14.20
N VAL A 522 10.57 1.94 -12.99
CA VAL A 522 11.09 3.28 -12.67
C VAL A 522 12.39 3.10 -11.92
N ASP A 523 13.51 3.44 -12.55
CA ASP A 523 14.84 3.36 -11.90
C ASP A 523 15.26 4.76 -11.45
N LEU A 524 15.16 5.02 -10.14
CA LEU A 524 15.48 6.31 -9.53
C LEU A 524 16.97 6.46 -9.22
N ARG A 525 17.78 5.41 -9.40
CA ARG A 525 19.26 5.48 -9.22
C ARG A 525 19.94 6.29 -10.32
N LEU A 526 19.25 6.51 -11.44
CA LEU A 526 19.73 7.22 -12.63
C LEU A 526 19.25 8.67 -12.70
N ALA A 527 18.49 9.13 -11.70
CA ALA A 527 17.85 10.45 -11.67
C ALA A 527 18.81 11.57 -11.25
#